data_AF-A0A7L0SAW1-F1
#
_entry.id   AF-A0A7L0SAW1-F1
#
_cell.length_a   1.000
_cell.length_b   1.000
_cell.length_c   1.000
_cell.angle_alpha   90.00
_cell.angle_beta   90.00
_cell.angle_gamma   90.00
#
_symmetry.space_group_name_H-M   'P 1'
#
loop_
_entity.id
_entity.type
_entity.pdbx_description
1 polymer ?
#
loop_
_entity_poly.entity_id
_entity_poly.type
_entity_poly.pdbx_seq_one_letter_code
_entity_poly.pdbx_strand_id
1 'polypeptide(L)'
;MDLLFGRRKTPEELLRQNQRALARAMRELDRERQKLEAQEKKIIVDIKKMAKQGQMDAVKIMAKDLVRTRRYVKKFITMRANVQAVSLKIQTLKSNNSMAQAMKGVTKAMATMNRQVGARG
;
A
#
# COMPACT_ATOMS: atom_id res chain seq x y z
N MET A 1 -13.23 34.86 -7.07
CA MET A 1 -13.04 33.79 -8.07
C MET A 1 -11.97 32.80 -7.59
N ASP A 2 -12.27 31.97 -6.61
CA ASP A 2 -11.30 30.97 -6.10
C ASP A 2 -11.97 29.60 -5.79
N LEU A 3 -13.25 29.48 -6.17
CA LEU A 3 -14.11 28.30 -5.94
C LEU A 3 -14.43 27.54 -7.25
N LEU A 4 -14.05 28.10 -8.42
CA LEU A 4 -14.39 27.60 -9.75
C LEU A 4 -13.21 26.98 -10.52
N PHE A 5 -11.97 27.21 -10.09
CA PHE A 5 -10.80 26.50 -10.61
C PHE A 5 -10.23 25.66 -9.48
N GLY A 6 -10.44 24.34 -9.55
CA GLY A 6 -9.99 23.40 -8.53
C GLY A 6 -8.53 23.68 -8.15
N ARG A 7 -8.30 24.09 -6.89
CA ARG A 7 -6.97 24.37 -6.36
C ARG A 7 -6.05 23.20 -6.70
N ARG A 8 -4.95 23.48 -7.41
CA ARG A 8 -3.89 22.49 -7.61
C ARG A 8 -3.45 22.02 -6.22
N LYS A 9 -3.70 20.75 -5.92
CA LYS A 9 -3.34 20.16 -4.63
C LYS A 9 -1.86 20.40 -4.37
N THR A 10 -1.56 20.84 -3.16
CA THR A 10 -0.17 21.00 -2.76
C THR A 10 0.53 19.63 -2.78
N PRO A 11 1.86 19.56 -2.96
CA PRO A 11 2.58 18.30 -2.89
C PRO A 11 2.28 17.52 -1.59
N GLU A 12 2.06 18.21 -0.47
CA GLU A 12 1.70 17.59 0.80
C GLU A 12 0.29 16.98 0.81
N GLU A 13 -0.69 17.65 0.22
CA GLU A 13 -2.05 17.13 0.07
C GLU A 13 -2.08 15.91 -0.85
N LEU A 14 -1.30 15.95 -1.94
CA LEU A 14 -1.15 14.83 -2.86
C LEU A 14 -0.49 13.63 -2.18
N LEU A 15 0.56 13.85 -1.39
CA LEU A 15 1.21 12.79 -0.60
C LEU A 15 0.25 12.16 0.42
N ARG A 16 -0.53 12.99 1.15
CA ARG A 16 -1.57 12.51 2.09
C ARG A 16 -2.69 11.74 1.38
N GLN A 17 -3.09 12.17 0.18
CA GLN A 17 -4.09 11.45 -0.61
C GLN A 17 -3.57 10.10 -1.06
N ASN A 18 -2.33 10.04 -1.56
CA ASN A 18 -1.68 8.80 -1.99
C ASN A 18 -1.50 7.83 -0.82
N GLN A 19 -1.04 8.27 0.35
CA GLN A 19 -0.96 7.42 1.54
C GLN A 19 -2.30 6.79 1.91
N ARG A 20 -3.39 7.58 1.87
CA ARG A 20 -4.75 7.07 2.12
C ARG A 20 -5.20 6.09 1.04
N ALA A 21 -4.88 6.35 -0.22
CA ALA A 21 -5.20 5.45 -1.33
C ALA A 21 -4.46 4.12 -1.20
N LEU A 22 -3.16 4.14 -0.88
CA LEU A 22 -2.37 2.93 -0.65
C LEU A 22 -2.86 2.15 0.57
N ALA A 23 -3.21 2.83 1.67
CA ALA A 23 -3.78 2.17 2.84
C ALA A 23 -5.12 1.48 2.54
N ARG A 24 -5.98 2.10 1.71
CA ARG A 24 -7.22 1.45 1.24
C ARG A 24 -6.92 0.24 0.37
N ALA A 25 -6.00 0.37 -0.60
CA ALA A 25 -5.59 -0.72 -1.46
C ALA A 25 -5.04 -1.91 -0.65
N MET A 26 -4.18 -1.68 0.35
CA MET A 26 -3.68 -2.75 1.22
C MET A 26 -4.81 -3.51 1.93
N ARG A 27 -5.80 -2.79 2.49
CA ARG A 27 -6.94 -3.42 3.16
C ARG A 27 -7.82 -4.21 2.19
N GLU A 28 -7.99 -3.71 0.97
CA GLU A 28 -8.76 -4.40 -0.06
C GLU A 28 -8.07 -5.69 -0.51
N LEU A 29 -6.75 -5.64 -0.71
CA LEU A 29 -5.93 -6.82 -0.99
C LEU A 29 -6.03 -7.86 0.13
N ASP A 30 -5.96 -7.42 1.39
CA ASP A 30 -6.08 -8.32 2.54
C ASP A 30 -7.49 -8.95 2.63
N ARG A 31 -8.55 -8.20 2.33
CA ARG A 31 -9.93 -8.73 2.27
C ARG A 31 -10.10 -9.76 1.15
N GLU A 32 -9.61 -9.47 -0.05
CA GLU A 32 -9.69 -10.42 -1.17
C GLU A 32 -8.87 -11.68 -0.90
N ARG A 33 -7.69 -11.54 -0.28
CA ARG A 33 -6.89 -12.68 0.17
C ARG A 33 -7.68 -13.57 1.14
N GLN A 34 -8.33 -12.98 2.14
CA GLN A 34 -9.14 -13.72 3.12
C GLN A 34 -10.31 -14.46 2.47
N LYS A 35 -10.98 -13.86 1.48
CA LYS A 35 -12.04 -14.54 0.71
C LYS A 35 -11.49 -15.75 -0.05
N LEU A 36 -10.33 -15.59 -0.71
CA LEU A 36 -9.68 -16.67 -1.43
C LEU A 36 -9.21 -17.80 -0.48
N GLU A 37 -8.69 -17.47 0.71
CA GLU A 37 -8.32 -18.46 1.73
C GLU A 37 -9.54 -19.23 2.23
N ALA A 38 -10.69 -18.57 2.41
CA ALA A 38 -11.95 -19.24 2.77
C ALA A 38 -12.45 -20.15 1.64
N GLN A 39 -12.36 -19.68 0.38
CA GLN A 39 -12.70 -20.48 -0.80
C GLN A 39 -11.77 -21.69 -0.94
N GLU A 40 -10.48 -21.55 -0.66
CA GLU A 40 -9.52 -22.65 -0.64
C GLU A 40 -9.96 -23.75 0.32
N LYS A 41 -10.33 -23.38 1.55
CA LYS A 41 -10.81 -24.34 2.56
C LYS A 41 -12.08 -25.06 2.09
N LYS A 42 -13.02 -24.32 1.48
CA LYS A 42 -14.26 -24.90 0.94
C LYS A 42 -13.96 -25.90 -0.19
N ILE A 43 -13.11 -25.53 -1.15
CA ILE A 43 -12.71 -26.41 -2.26
C ILE A 43 -12.07 -27.70 -1.72
N ILE A 44 -11.23 -27.63 -0.68
CA ILE A 44 -10.63 -28.82 -0.07
C ILE A 44 -11.70 -29.76 0.52
N VAL A 45 -12.70 -29.21 1.21
CA VAL A 45 -13.82 -30.00 1.76
C VAL A 45 -14.63 -30.65 0.65
N ASP A 46 -14.94 -29.88 -0.40
CA ASP A 46 -15.72 -30.36 -1.54
C ASP A 46 -14.96 -31.46 -2.30
N ILE A 47 -13.65 -31.29 -2.55
CA ILE A 47 -12.80 -32.34 -3.14
C ILE A 47 -12.88 -33.64 -2.34
N LYS A 48 -12.75 -33.56 -1.01
CA LYS A 48 -12.83 -34.74 -0.14
C LYS A 48 -14.19 -35.42 -0.22
N LYS A 49 -15.27 -34.64 -0.29
CA LYS A 49 -16.64 -35.17 -0.43
C LYS A 49 -16.83 -35.87 -1.78
N MET A 50 -16.43 -35.24 -2.88
CA MET A 50 -16.56 -35.78 -4.23
C MET A 50 -15.70 -37.04 -4.43
N ALA A 51 -14.51 -37.08 -3.83
CA ALA A 51 -13.66 -38.26 -3.84
C ALA A 51 -14.32 -39.46 -3.13
N LYS A 52 -14.96 -39.24 -1.97
CA LYS A 52 -15.72 -40.30 -1.27
C LYS A 52 -16.92 -40.81 -2.06
N GLN A 53 -17.50 -39.96 -2.91
CA GLN A 53 -18.60 -40.31 -3.80
C GLN A 53 -18.14 -40.98 -5.11
N GLY A 54 -16.84 -41.18 -5.31
CA GLY A 54 -16.28 -41.79 -6.52
C GLY A 54 -16.28 -40.89 -7.76
N GLN A 55 -16.62 -39.60 -7.63
CA GLN A 55 -16.72 -38.66 -8.76
C GLN A 55 -15.36 -38.07 -9.15
N MET A 56 -14.47 -38.92 -9.69
CA MET A 56 -13.07 -38.58 -9.92
C MET A 56 -12.85 -37.48 -10.98
N ASP A 57 -13.73 -37.34 -11.97
CA ASP A 57 -13.60 -36.27 -12.97
C ASP A 57 -13.89 -34.88 -12.37
N ALA A 58 -14.88 -34.78 -11.48
CA ALA A 58 -15.12 -33.56 -10.70
C ALA A 58 -13.93 -33.24 -9.78
N VAL A 59 -13.36 -34.25 -9.13
CA VAL A 59 -12.16 -34.09 -8.29
C VAL A 59 -10.98 -33.52 -9.09
N LYS A 60 -10.73 -34.01 -10.32
CA LYS A 60 -9.65 -33.49 -11.18
C LYS A 60 -9.86 -32.01 -11.52
N ILE A 61 -11.08 -31.58 -11.81
CA ILE A 61 -11.40 -30.19 -12.12
C ILE A 61 -11.19 -29.31 -10.86
N MET A 62 -11.77 -29.71 -9.73
CA MET A 62 -11.64 -28.98 -8.47
C MET A 62 -10.19 -28.89 -7.98
N ALA A 63 -9.38 -29.92 -8.21
CA ALA A 63 -7.96 -29.90 -7.88
C ALA A 63 -7.19 -28.83 -8.69
N LYS A 64 -7.53 -28.64 -9.97
CA LYS A 64 -6.95 -27.55 -10.78
C LYS A 64 -7.35 -26.19 -10.22
N ASP A 65 -8.61 -26.03 -9.80
CA ASP A 65 -9.09 -24.79 -9.18
C ASP A 65 -8.43 -24.52 -7.83
N LEU A 66 -8.18 -25.54 -7.02
CA LEU A 66 -7.42 -25.42 -5.77
C LEU A 66 -6.02 -24.83 -6.01
N VAL A 67 -5.30 -25.37 -7.01
CA VAL A 67 -3.95 -24.89 -7.37
C VAL A 67 -3.99 -23.44 -7.86
N ARG A 68 -4.99 -23.08 -8.67
CA ARG A 68 -5.18 -21.69 -9.13
C ARG A 68 -5.44 -20.75 -7.96
N THR A 69 -6.35 -21.11 -7.05
CA THR A 69 -6.68 -20.32 -5.85
C THR A 69 -5.44 -20.08 -4.99
N ARG A 70 -4.64 -21.13 -4.72
CA ARG A 70 -3.36 -20.99 -3.99
C ARG A 70 -2.39 -20.04 -4.67
N ARG A 71 -2.28 -20.12 -5.99
CA ARG A 71 -1.44 -19.20 -6.78
C ARG A 71 -1.91 -17.77 -6.65
N TYR A 72 -3.22 -17.53 -6.66
CA TYR A 72 -3.78 -16.20 -6.43
C TYR A 72 -3.52 -15.70 -5.01
N VAL A 73 -3.75 -16.50 -3.96
CA VAL A 73 -3.40 -16.13 -2.58
C VAL A 73 -1.94 -15.68 -2.47
N LYS A 74 -0.99 -16.45 -3.03
CA LYS A 74 0.43 -16.07 -3.07
C LYS A 74 0.66 -14.76 -3.82
N LYS A 75 0.01 -14.56 -4.98
CA LYS A 75 0.09 -13.32 -5.76
C LYS A 75 -0.41 -12.11 -4.98
N PHE A 76 -1.51 -12.25 -4.22
CA PHE A 76 -2.04 -11.19 -3.37
C PHE A 76 -1.08 -10.84 -2.23
N ILE A 77 -0.40 -11.82 -1.62
CA ILE A 77 0.63 -11.57 -0.59
C ILE A 77 1.78 -10.73 -1.18
N THR A 78 2.30 -11.12 -2.36
CA THR A 78 3.36 -10.36 -3.04
C THR A 78 2.89 -8.95 -3.42
N MET A 79 1.67 -8.81 -3.94
CA MET A 79 1.10 -7.52 -4.31
C MET A 79 0.94 -6.59 -3.10
N ARG A 80 0.49 -7.12 -1.95
CA ARG A 80 0.41 -6.38 -0.70
C ARG A 80 1.78 -5.91 -0.22
N ALA A 81 2.80 -6.77 -0.29
CA ALA A 81 4.17 -6.42 0.06
C ALA A 81 4.72 -5.29 -0.84
N ASN A 82 4.45 -5.35 -2.15
CA ASN A 82 4.85 -4.29 -3.09
C ASN A 82 4.18 -2.95 -2.76
N VAL A 83 2.88 -2.95 -2.48
CA VAL A 83 2.14 -1.74 -2.09
C VAL A 83 2.67 -1.17 -0.77
N GLN A 84 2.98 -2.04 0.20
CA GLN A 84 3.61 -1.64 1.46
C GLN A 84 4.99 -1.00 1.23
N ALA A 85 5.82 -1.57 0.36
CA ALA A 85 7.13 -1.01 0.02
C ALA A 85 7.00 0.39 -0.60
N VAL A 86 6.03 0.58 -1.51
CA VAL A 86 5.73 1.90 -2.09
C VAL A 86 5.26 2.88 -1.00
N SER A 87 4.39 2.43 -0.10
CA SER A 87 3.91 3.26 1.03
C SER A 87 5.06 3.74 1.92
N LEU A 88 6.02 2.85 2.24
CA LEU A 88 7.21 3.19 3.01
C LEU A 88 8.08 4.20 2.27
N LYS A 89 8.31 4.00 0.96
CA LYS A 89 9.07 4.95 0.14
C LYS A 89 8.44 6.35 0.15
N ILE A 90 7.10 6.44 0.06
CA ILE A 90 6.37 7.70 0.16
C ILE A 90 6.51 8.34 1.56
N GLN A 91 6.47 7.53 2.62
CA GLN A 91 6.68 8.02 3.98
C GLN A 91 8.09 8.62 4.15
N THR A 92 9.12 7.95 3.64
CA THR A 92 10.50 8.47 3.63
C THR A 92 10.59 9.78 2.85
N LEU A 93 9.99 9.87 1.66
CA LEU A 93 9.98 11.10 0.87
C LEU A 93 9.32 12.27 1.62
N LYS A 94 8.23 12.01 2.35
CA LYS A 94 7.57 13.01 3.18
C LYS A 94 8.49 13.50 4.30
N SER A 95 9.13 12.59 5.04
CA SER A 95 10.05 12.95 6.13
C SER A 95 11.24 13.75 5.62
N ASN A 96 11.81 13.36 4.47
CA ASN A 96 12.91 14.09 3.83
C ASN A 96 12.48 15.50 3.42
N ASN A 97 11.27 15.66 2.85
CA ASN A 97 10.76 16.99 2.50
C ASN A 97 10.55 17.87 3.74
N SER A 98 9.94 17.34 4.81
CA SER A 98 9.77 18.09 6.07
C SER A 98 11.11 18.48 6.69
N MET A 99 12.11 17.60 6.64
CA MET A 99 13.47 17.89 7.10
C MET A 99 14.12 18.98 6.25
N ALA A 100 14.00 18.92 4.92
CA ALA A 100 14.53 19.94 4.03
C ALA A 100 13.90 21.33 4.29
N GLN A 101 12.59 21.39 4.56
CA GLN A 101 11.93 22.64 4.95
C GLN A 101 12.41 23.15 6.31
N ALA A 102 12.56 22.27 7.31
CA ALA A 102 13.08 22.64 8.62
C ALA A 102 14.53 23.16 8.53
N MET A 103 15.39 22.47 7.78
CA MET A 103 16.77 22.87 7.53
C MET A 103 16.84 24.22 6.84
N LYS A 104 15.98 24.49 5.85
CA LYS A 104 15.88 25.82 5.22
C LYS A 104 15.57 26.92 6.24
N GLY A 105 14.69 26.65 7.21
CA GLY A 105 14.38 27.56 8.31
C GLY A 105 15.59 27.81 9.22
N VAL A 106 16.27 26.74 9.63
CA VAL A 106 17.47 26.81 10.46
C VAL A 106 18.61 27.54 9.75
N THR A 107 18.88 27.25 8.48
CA THR A 107 19.92 27.93 7.69
C THR A 107 19.61 29.42 7.55
N LYS A 108 18.34 29.80 7.36
CA LYS A 108 17.95 31.22 7.35
C LYS A 108 18.22 31.88 8.70
N ALA A 109 17.83 31.24 9.81
CA ALA A 109 18.07 31.73 11.15
C ALA A 109 19.57 31.88 11.46
N MET A 110 20.39 30.89 11.06
CA MET A 110 21.84 30.93 11.15
C MET A 110 22.44 32.06 10.29
N ALA A 111 21.95 32.27 9.07
CA ALA A 111 22.42 33.36 8.23
C ALA A 111 22.11 34.74 8.82
N THR A 112 20.92 34.92 9.42
CA THR A 112 20.58 36.15 10.14
C THR A 112 21.41 36.34 11.40
N MET A 113 21.69 35.27 12.15
CA MET A 113 22.56 35.32 13.32
C MET A 113 24.00 35.69 12.92
N ASN A 114 24.53 35.09 11.86
CA ASN A 114 25.87 35.40 11.35
C ASN A 114 26.00 36.87 10.92
N ARG A 115 24.96 37.43 10.29
CA ARG A 115 24.92 38.87 9.94
C ARG A 115 24.85 39.78 11.16
N GLN A 116 24.10 39.41 12.20
CA GLN A 116 24.01 40.21 13.42
C GLN A 116 25.28 40.16 14.27
N VAL A 117 25.93 38.99 14.33
CA VAL A 117 27.20 38.82 15.04
C VAL A 117 28.34 39.54 14.32
N GLY A 118 28.39 39.47 12.98
CA GLY A 118 29.37 40.19 12.17
C GLY A 118 29.16 41.71 12.06
N ALA A 119 28.00 42.24 12.47
CA ALA A 119 27.72 43.67 12.51
C ALA A 119 27.99 44.30 13.91
N ARG A 120 28.48 43.50 14.87
CA ARG A 120 28.80 43.92 16.25
C ARG A 120 30.30 43.87 16.58
N GLY A 121 31.17 43.69 15.58
CA GLY A 121 32.62 43.88 15.68
C GLY A 121 33.06 44.92 14.66
#